data_AF-A0A381SFM5-F1
#
_entry.id   AF-A0A381SFM5-F1
#
_cell.length_a   1.000
_cell.length_b   1.000
_cell.length_c   1.000
_cell.angle_alpha   90.00
_cell.angle_beta   90.00
_cell.angle_gamma   90.00
#
_symmetry.space_group_name_H-M   'P 1'
#
loop_
_entity.id
_entity.type
_entity.pdbx_description
1 polymer ?
#
loop_
_entity_poly.entity_id
_entity_poly.type
_entity_poly.pdbx_seq_one_letter_code
_entity_poly.pdbx_strand_id
1 'polypeptide(L)'
;MVGTATSNAVEDGNLGVHNVSDPEVLNRVNAFVGSIGDMEYLKPQQAVDSLREKLNRIGLTVSPVNMEGTSGKVSAKVSQFGGRFGKDTDGSDINDDGISNKKSGGLNLEVNYETLKNGTSKVYAKLV
;
A
#
# COMPACT_ATOMS: atom_id res chain seq x y z
N MET A 1 -42.10 15.79 -20.56
CA MET A 1 -42.02 14.31 -20.48
C MET A 1 -40.70 13.91 -21.12
N VAL A 2 -39.67 13.38 -20.46
CA VAL A 2 -39.37 13.04 -19.06
C VAL A 2 -37.91 13.46 -18.87
N GLY A 3 -37.64 14.31 -17.87
CA GLY A 3 -36.28 14.47 -17.36
C GLY A 3 -35.94 13.21 -16.59
N THR A 4 -35.09 12.36 -17.14
CA THR A 4 -34.50 11.26 -16.38
C THR A 4 -33.54 11.90 -15.38
N ALA A 5 -34.01 12.05 -14.14
CA ALA A 5 -33.12 12.19 -13.01
C ALA A 5 -32.15 11.01 -13.09
N THR A 6 -30.87 11.30 -13.31
CA THR A 6 -29.80 10.37 -12.99
C THR A 6 -30.02 10.02 -11.53
N SER A 7 -30.59 8.85 -11.26
CA SER A 7 -30.48 8.23 -9.96
C SER A 7 -29.01 8.30 -9.61
N ASN A 8 -28.67 9.04 -8.55
CA ASN A 8 -27.40 8.86 -7.86
C ASN A 8 -27.41 7.41 -7.41
N ALA A 9 -26.91 6.54 -8.28
CA ALA A 9 -26.83 5.12 -8.02
C ALA A 9 -26.00 5.00 -6.75
N VAL A 10 -26.52 4.24 -5.80
CA VAL A 10 -25.86 3.91 -4.54
C VAL A 10 -24.54 3.12 -4.79
N GLU A 11 -24.18 2.89 -6.06
CA GLU A 11 -22.90 2.42 -6.55
C GLU A 11 -21.76 3.45 -6.44
N ASP A 12 -22.04 4.74 -6.22
CA ASP A 12 -21.01 5.75 -5.91
C ASP A 12 -20.49 5.64 -4.46
N GLY A 13 -21.05 4.72 -3.67
CA GLY A 13 -20.51 4.28 -2.39
C GLY A 13 -19.31 3.34 -2.52
N ASN A 14 -18.80 3.13 -3.73
CA ASN A 14 -17.51 2.48 -3.95
C ASN A 14 -16.40 3.48 -3.59
N LEU A 15 -16.20 3.69 -2.27
CA LEU A 15 -14.87 3.92 -1.70
C LEU A 15 -14.03 2.71 -2.11
N GLY A 16 -13.61 2.70 -3.37
CA GLY A 16 -12.77 1.67 -3.92
C GLY A 16 -11.55 1.65 -3.03
N VAL A 17 -11.34 0.55 -2.32
CA VAL A 17 -10.10 0.29 -1.58
C VAL A 17 -8.85 0.42 -2.48
N HIS A 18 -9.10 0.47 -3.80
CA HIS A 18 -8.19 0.75 -4.89
C HIS A 18 -7.96 2.24 -5.19
N ASN A 19 -8.50 3.20 -4.45
CA ASN A 19 -8.18 4.61 -4.64
C ASN A 19 -7.29 5.12 -3.51
N VAL A 20 -6.05 4.65 -3.45
CA VAL A 20 -5.05 5.10 -2.45
C VAL A 20 -4.65 6.57 -2.56
N SER A 21 -5.17 7.26 -3.58
CA SER A 21 -5.10 8.72 -3.69
C SER A 21 -6.08 9.40 -2.73
N ASP A 22 -7.14 8.71 -2.33
CA ASP A 22 -8.12 9.18 -1.35
C ASP A 22 -7.53 9.10 0.07
N PRO A 23 -7.49 10.21 0.82
CA PRO A 23 -7.02 10.24 2.20
C PRO A 23 -7.76 9.26 3.13
N GLU A 24 -9.06 9.02 2.94
CA GLU A 24 -9.82 8.11 3.80
C GLU A 24 -9.42 6.65 3.56
N VAL A 25 -9.24 6.26 2.30
CA VAL A 25 -8.76 4.92 1.94
C VAL A 25 -7.34 4.72 2.46
N LEU A 26 -6.47 5.69 2.24
CA LEU A 26 -5.09 5.65 2.74
C LEU A 26 -5.06 5.53 4.27
N ASN A 27 -5.92 6.24 4.99
CA ASN A 27 -6.03 6.14 6.44
C ASN A 27 -6.46 4.74 6.90
N ARG A 28 -7.45 4.12 6.24
CA ARG A 28 -7.87 2.74 6.54
C ARG A 28 -6.76 1.72 6.26
N VAL A 29 -6.07 1.86 5.13
CA VAL A 29 -4.94 0.99 4.80
C VAL A 29 -3.81 1.22 5.81
N ASN A 30 -3.53 2.45 6.23
CA ASN A 30 -2.55 2.75 7.26
C ASN A 30 -2.93 2.18 8.63
N ALA A 31 -4.20 2.18 9.02
CA ALA A 31 -4.65 1.53 10.25
C ALA A 31 -4.38 0.01 10.20
N PHE A 32 -4.66 -0.62 9.06
CA PHE A 32 -4.36 -2.04 8.85
C PHE A 32 -2.86 -2.33 8.85
N VAL A 33 -2.07 -1.52 8.14
CA VAL A 33 -0.60 -1.64 8.09
C VAL A 33 0.00 -1.42 9.48
N GLY A 34 -0.51 -0.44 10.23
CA GLY A 34 -0.08 -0.12 11.59
C GLY A 34 -0.37 -1.24 12.60
N SER A 35 -1.44 -2.03 12.40
CA SER A 35 -1.79 -3.15 13.28
C SER A 35 -0.70 -4.22 13.41
N ILE A 36 0.27 -4.25 12.49
CA ILE A 36 1.45 -5.11 12.59
C ILE A 36 2.29 -4.80 13.85
N GLY A 37 2.27 -3.56 14.34
CA GLY A 37 2.99 -3.12 15.55
C GLY A 37 2.44 -3.68 16.86
N ASP A 38 1.19 -4.14 16.86
CA ASP A 38 0.54 -4.67 18.06
C ASP A 38 1.02 -6.09 18.39
N MET A 39 1.56 -6.80 17.40
CA MET A 39 2.07 -8.16 17.53
C MET A 39 3.58 -8.20 17.79
N GLU A 40 4.08 -9.37 18.18
CA GLU A 40 5.51 -9.69 18.19
C GLU A 40 5.76 -10.84 17.21
N TYR A 41 6.91 -10.80 16.55
CA TYR A 41 7.25 -11.75 15.49
C TYR A 41 8.57 -12.43 15.79
N LEU A 42 8.65 -13.73 15.54
CA LEU A 42 9.94 -14.43 15.64
C LEU A 42 10.93 -13.96 14.56
N LYS A 43 10.43 -13.64 13.37
CA LYS A 43 11.23 -13.13 12.25
C LYS A 43 10.56 -11.87 11.68
N PRO A 44 11.23 -10.70 11.70
CA PRO A 44 10.65 -9.48 11.15
C PRO A 44 10.39 -9.61 9.64
N GLN A 45 11.27 -10.33 8.92
CA GLN A 45 11.10 -10.66 7.50
C GLN A 45 9.73 -11.28 7.19
N GLN A 46 9.32 -12.31 7.94
CA GLN A 46 8.05 -12.98 7.70
C GLN A 46 6.84 -12.08 7.98
N ALA A 47 6.96 -11.17 8.95
CA ALA A 47 5.90 -10.22 9.28
C ALA A 47 5.65 -9.27 8.10
N VAL A 48 6.72 -8.71 7.54
CA VAL A 48 6.62 -7.80 6.40
C VAL A 48 6.20 -8.54 5.14
N ASP A 49 6.71 -9.75 4.87
CA ASP A 49 6.27 -10.51 3.70
C ASP A 49 4.76 -10.84 3.77
N SER A 50 4.27 -11.21 4.96
CA SER A 50 2.83 -11.38 5.20
C SER A 50 2.04 -10.09 4.98
N LEU A 51 2.58 -8.94 5.41
CA LEU A 51 1.97 -7.64 5.17
C LEU A 51 1.93 -7.30 3.67
N ARG A 52 3.01 -7.59 2.94
CA ARG A 52 3.10 -7.38 1.50
C ARG A 52 2.10 -8.23 0.73
N GLU A 53 1.89 -9.49 1.11
CA GLU A 53 0.85 -10.33 0.53
C GLU A 53 -0.56 -9.76 0.76
N LYS A 54 -0.84 -9.28 1.98
CA LYS A 54 -2.13 -8.67 2.31
C LYS A 54 -2.36 -7.38 1.52
N LEU A 55 -1.34 -6.54 1.36
CA LEU A 55 -1.39 -5.34 0.52
C LEU A 55 -1.58 -5.71 -0.96
N ASN A 56 -0.93 -6.76 -1.44
CA ASN A 56 -1.07 -7.23 -2.82
C ASN A 56 -2.52 -7.64 -3.12
N ARG A 57 -3.20 -8.32 -2.19
CA ARG A 57 -4.63 -8.71 -2.33
C ARG A 57 -5.58 -7.54 -2.52
N ILE A 58 -5.25 -6.34 -2.04
CA ILE A 58 -6.05 -5.12 -2.25
C ILE A 58 -5.57 -4.29 -3.45
N GLY A 59 -4.62 -4.82 -4.23
CA GLY A 59 -4.08 -4.17 -5.41
C GLY A 59 -2.87 -3.27 -5.15
N LEU A 60 -2.21 -3.39 -3.99
CA LEU A 60 -0.99 -2.64 -3.66
C LEU A 60 0.22 -3.57 -3.65
N THR A 61 1.01 -3.49 -4.70
CA THR A 61 2.22 -4.29 -4.86
C THR A 61 3.39 -3.57 -4.20
N VAL A 62 3.98 -4.19 -3.19
CA VAL A 62 5.13 -3.64 -2.47
C VAL A 62 6.41 -4.34 -2.95
N SER A 63 7.42 -3.57 -3.33
CA SER A 63 8.72 -4.11 -3.74
C SER A 63 9.38 -4.95 -2.62
N PRO A 64 10.21 -5.95 -2.96
CA PRO A 64 10.96 -6.71 -1.97
C PRO A 64 11.78 -5.82 -1.05
N VAL A 65 11.79 -6.18 0.24
CA VAL A 65 12.67 -5.57 1.23
C VAL A 65 13.40 -6.68 1.96
N ASN A 66 14.70 -6.45 2.18
CA ASN A 66 15.51 -7.29 3.04
C ASN A 66 15.69 -6.57 4.37
N MET A 67 15.32 -7.24 5.45
CA MET A 67 15.64 -6.80 6.80
C MET A 67 16.88 -7.53 7.29
N GLU A 68 17.94 -6.76 7.52
CA GLU A 68 19.23 -7.27 7.97
C GLU A 68 19.50 -6.86 9.42
N GLY A 69 20.16 -7.75 10.17
CA GLY A 69 20.53 -7.48 11.56
C GLY A 69 19.34 -7.48 12.54
N THR A 70 19.58 -6.91 13.73
CA THR A 70 18.64 -6.91 14.86
C THR A 70 17.75 -5.67 14.90
N SER A 71 18.03 -4.64 14.11
CA SER A 71 17.16 -3.47 13.99
C SER A 71 17.45 -2.72 12.69
N GLY A 72 16.48 -1.95 12.21
CA GLY A 72 16.68 -1.16 11.01
C GLY A 72 15.42 -0.43 10.56
N LYS A 73 15.62 0.46 9.59
CA LYS A 73 14.56 1.12 8.84
C LYS A 73 14.73 0.77 7.37
N VAL A 74 13.66 0.28 6.75
CA VAL A 74 13.60 -0.01 5.32
C VAL A 74 12.44 0.75 4.69
N SER A 75 12.62 1.14 3.42
CA SER A 75 11.58 1.77 2.62
C SER A 75 11.38 0.96 1.35
N ALA A 76 10.13 0.65 1.04
CA ALA A 76 9.72 -0.12 -0.14
C ALA A 76 8.82 0.73 -1.03
N LYS A 77 9.05 0.67 -2.34
CA LYS A 77 8.15 1.31 -3.30
C LYS A 77 6.84 0.54 -3.38
N VAL A 78 5.73 1.27 -3.49
CA VAL A 78 4.40 0.71 -3.69
C VAL A 78 3.89 1.09 -5.07
N SER A 79 3.40 0.10 -5.82
CA SER A 79 2.67 0.31 -7.07
C SER A 79 1.25 -0.22 -6.94
N GLN A 80 0.34 0.37 -7.71
CA GLN A 80 -1.06 -0.03 -7.76
C GLN A 80 -1.28 -0.95 -8.96
N PHE A 81 -1.86 -2.12 -8.72
CA PHE A 81 -2.13 -3.16 -9.72
C PHE A 81 -0.90 -3.57 -10.55
N GLY A 82 0.29 -3.48 -9.96
CA GLY A 82 1.56 -3.76 -10.66
C GLY A 82 2.06 -2.62 -11.56
N GLY A 83 1.40 -1.47 -11.56
CA GLY A 83 1.73 -0.31 -12.39
C GLY A 83 0.89 -0.21 -13.66
N ARG A 84 1.21 0.79 -14.49
CA ARG A 84 0.60 0.97 -15.81
C ARG A 84 1.65 0.78 -16.87
N PHE A 85 1.33 -0.06 -17.86
CA PHE A 85 2.19 -0.34 -19.00
C PHE A 85 1.40 -0.17 -20.29
N GLY A 86 1.96 0.53 -21.28
CA GLY A 86 1.35 0.66 -22.60
C GLY A 86 1.69 1.98 -23.26
N LYS A 87 0.77 2.44 -24.11
CA LYS A 87 0.85 3.75 -24.77
C LYS A 87 -0.31 4.63 -24.33
N ASP A 88 -0.05 5.92 -24.15
CA ASP A 88 -1.10 6.91 -23.98
C ASP A 88 -1.81 7.20 -25.32
N THR A 89 -2.90 7.94 -25.27
CA THR A 89 -3.70 8.41 -26.41
C THR A 89 -2.90 9.24 -27.42
N ASP A 90 -1.79 9.85 -27.00
CA ASP A 90 -0.86 10.59 -27.86
C ASP A 90 0.28 9.73 -28.43
N GLY A 91 0.34 8.43 -28.06
CA GLY A 91 1.36 7.47 -28.49
C GLY A 91 2.62 7.41 -27.61
N SER A 92 2.72 8.26 -26.58
CA SER A 92 3.80 8.26 -25.60
C SER A 92 3.79 6.96 -24.77
N ASP A 93 4.98 6.44 -24.45
CA ASP A 93 5.10 5.23 -23.63
C ASP A 93 4.77 5.52 -22.16
N ILE A 94 3.90 4.70 -21.57
CA ILE A 94 3.56 4.71 -20.14
C ILE A 94 4.24 3.53 -19.48
N ASN A 95 5.04 3.81 -18.45
CA ASN A 95 5.61 2.82 -17.55
C ASN A 95 5.76 3.46 -16.16
N ASP A 96 4.66 3.49 -15.41
CA ASP A 96 4.62 4.08 -14.07
C ASP A 96 4.00 3.15 -13.02
N ASP A 97 4.07 3.57 -11.76
CA ASP A 97 3.60 2.82 -10.60
C ASP A 97 2.07 2.79 -10.43
N GLY A 98 1.30 3.45 -11.31
CA GLY A 98 -0.15 3.59 -11.22
C GLY A 98 -0.65 4.46 -10.06
N ILE A 99 0.25 5.13 -9.33
CA ILE A 99 -0.05 5.98 -8.17
C ILE A 99 0.45 7.42 -8.38
N SER A 100 1.69 7.58 -8.82
CA SER A 100 2.39 8.86 -9.01
C SER A 100 1.65 9.81 -9.96
N ASN A 101 0.85 9.28 -10.88
CA ASN A 101 -0.02 10.03 -11.79
C ASN A 101 -1.25 10.63 -11.09
N LYS A 102 -1.66 10.10 -9.93
CA LYS A 102 -2.82 10.57 -9.14
C LYS A 102 -2.40 11.25 -7.83
N LYS A 103 -1.26 10.87 -7.26
CA LYS A 103 -0.68 11.39 -6.02
C LYS A 103 0.79 11.77 -6.26
N SER A 104 1.08 13.05 -6.22
CA SER A 104 2.46 13.55 -6.36
C SER A 104 3.38 12.95 -5.29
N GLY A 105 4.48 12.36 -5.71
CA GLY A 105 5.44 11.66 -4.82
C GLY A 105 5.24 10.14 -4.70
N GLY A 106 4.17 9.59 -5.28
CA GLY A 106 3.89 8.16 -5.25
C GLY A 106 3.47 7.68 -3.86
N LEU A 107 3.77 6.41 -3.56
CA LEU A 107 3.49 5.80 -2.27
C LEU A 107 4.63 4.86 -1.87
N ASN A 108 5.10 4.95 -0.63
CA ASN A 108 6.13 4.07 -0.09
C ASN A 108 5.67 3.41 1.21
N LEU A 109 6.05 2.16 1.43
CA LEU A 109 5.92 1.49 2.72
C LEU A 109 7.21 1.69 3.50
N GLU A 110 7.14 2.48 4.57
CA GLU A 110 8.21 2.55 5.56
C GLU A 110 8.01 1.47 6.61
N VAL A 111 9.05 0.71 6.90
CA VAL A 111 9.07 -0.29 7.97
C VAL A 111 10.24 -0.01 8.90
N ASN A 112 9.98 -0.02 10.20
CA ASN A 112 11.00 -0.05 11.24
C ASN A 112 10.86 -1.37 12.00
N TYR A 113 11.98 -1.99 12.35
CA TYR A 113 11.98 -3.21 13.12
C TYR A 113 13.09 -3.21 14.16
N GLU A 114 12.87 -3.95 15.23
CA GLU A 114 13.85 -4.19 16.28
C GLU A 114 13.64 -5.56 16.93
N THR A 115 14.72 -6.23 17.29
CA THR A 115 14.73 -7.48 18.05
C THR A 115 14.76 -7.14 19.54
N LEU A 116 13.81 -7.70 20.27
CA LEU A 116 13.64 -7.55 21.70
C LEU A 116 14.54 -8.52 22.48
N LYS A 117 14.70 -8.25 23.79
CA LYS A 117 15.54 -9.06 24.69
C LYS A 117 15.09 -10.51 24.84
N ASN A 118 13.81 -10.80 24.59
CA ASN A 118 13.23 -12.14 24.60
C ASN A 118 13.46 -12.90 23.26
N GLY A 119 14.15 -12.30 22.29
CA GLY A 119 14.45 -12.89 20.99
C GLY A 119 13.33 -12.77 19.95
N THR A 120 12.19 -12.18 20.29
CA THR A 120 11.16 -11.78 19.31
C THR A 120 11.51 -10.43 18.71
N SER A 121 10.74 -9.97 17.72
CA SER A 121 10.93 -8.69 17.05
C SER A 121 9.63 -7.90 17.00
N LYS A 122 9.75 -6.59 17.21
CA LYS A 122 8.70 -5.62 16.92
C LYS A 122 8.89 -5.08 15.51
N VAL A 123 7.78 -4.90 14.81
CA VAL A 123 7.76 -4.37 13.44
C VAL A 123 6.68 -3.29 13.39
N TYR A 124 7.06 -2.11 12.95
CA TYR A 124 6.17 -0.98 12.73
C TYR A 124 6.18 -0.64 11.25
N ALA A 125 5.01 -0.45 10.67
CA ALA A 125 4.89 -0.10 9.26
C ALA A 125 3.92 1.05 9.05
N LYS A 126 4.15 1.85 8.00
CA LYS A 126 3.23 2.88 7.53
C LYS A 126 3.43 3.15 6.05
N LEU A 127 2.36 3.54 5.37
CA LEU A 127 2.38 4.07 4.01
C LEU A 127 2.52 5.60 4.04
N VAL A 128 3.47 6.12 3.27
CA VAL A 128 3.79 7.55 3.14
C VAL A 128 3.74 8.00 1.68
#